data_AF-B8GD61-F1
#
_entry.id   AF-B8GD61-F1
#
_cell.length_a   1.000
_cell.length_b   1.000
_cell.length_c   1.000
_cell.angle_alpha   90.00
_cell.angle_beta   90.00
_cell.angle_gamma   90.00
#
_symmetry.space_group_name_H-M   'P 1'
#
loop_
_entity.id
_entity.type
_entity.pdbx_description
1 polymer ?
#
loop_
_entity_poly.entity_id
_entity_poly.type
_entity_poly.pdbx_seq_one_letter_code
_entity_poly.pdbx_strand_id
1 'polypeptide(L)'
;MGHRNLVLCLLVLLSWPTFTAAMFPPSVPSASPLPFILGVERISPVAWALLVGCHYSPHDIRVWTETSPPQHPHTITASGHHRWRVQFTGSLPASATVYGCGQQAVLIVAAESSLWLSGLVIVVGITVTGLLGLRLLRMPRAASRQPSVVPTTARWQAQICDEEGERTITLAASLLTVGSDPACHLIVIAADIAPRHAQIILSEETAQIVDLASPAGVFSGPVRQRLRPHTPIHVAHDDIWLGATVRLRLNRIPVETP
;
A
#
# COMPACT_ATOMS: atom_id res chain seq x y z
N MET A 1 55.11 12.95 -41.02
CA MET A 1 53.71 13.19 -40.59
C MET A 1 53.26 11.98 -39.80
N GLY A 2 53.13 12.06 -38.47
CA GLY A 2 52.79 10.86 -37.68
C GLY A 2 52.95 10.96 -36.17
N HIS A 3 53.45 12.08 -35.63
CA HIS A 3 53.58 12.27 -34.17
C HIS A 3 52.68 13.38 -33.61
N ARG A 4 52.09 14.24 -34.46
CA ARG A 4 51.24 15.35 -34.01
C ARG A 4 49.78 14.94 -33.72
N ASN A 5 49.30 13.86 -34.34
CA ASN A 5 47.94 13.35 -34.11
C ASN A 5 47.85 12.41 -32.90
N LEU A 6 48.95 11.74 -32.52
CA LEU A 6 48.96 10.81 -31.39
C LEU A 6 48.98 11.55 -30.04
N VAL A 7 49.66 12.70 -29.98
CA VAL A 7 49.68 13.57 -28.80
C VAL A 7 48.33 14.28 -28.59
N LEU A 8 47.61 14.62 -29.66
CA LEU A 8 46.28 15.23 -29.54
C LEU A 8 45.22 14.21 -29.07
N CYS A 9 45.30 12.95 -29.51
CA CYS A 9 44.42 11.89 -29.00
C CYS A 9 44.70 11.55 -27.53
N LEU A 10 45.95 11.61 -27.07
CA LEU A 10 46.29 11.35 -25.66
C LEU A 10 45.81 12.48 -24.74
N LEU A 11 45.77 13.73 -25.22
CA LEU A 11 45.30 14.88 -24.44
C LEU A 11 43.77 14.94 -24.29
N VAL A 12 42.99 14.38 -25.22
CA VAL A 12 41.52 14.27 -25.10
C VAL A 12 41.11 13.15 -24.12
N LEU A 13 41.96 12.13 -23.93
CA LEU A 13 41.69 11.03 -23.01
C LEU A 13 42.03 11.34 -21.54
N LEU A 14 42.74 12.43 -21.26
CA LEU A 14 43.19 12.80 -19.91
C LEU A 14 42.35 13.90 -19.22
N SER A 15 41.29 14.42 -19.86
CA SER A 15 40.48 15.53 -19.33
C SER A 15 39.09 15.15 -18.81
N TRP A 16 38.81 13.88 -18.50
CA TRP A 16 37.59 13.50 -17.77
C TRP A 16 37.88 12.64 -16.53
N PRO A 17 38.13 13.28 -15.38
CA PRO A 17 37.83 12.67 -14.10
C PRO A 17 36.84 13.56 -13.36
N THR A 18 35.56 13.20 -13.36
CA THR A 18 34.62 13.35 -12.23
C THR A 18 33.21 13.03 -12.70
N PHE A 19 32.45 12.33 -11.84
CA PHE A 19 31.08 11.87 -12.03
C PHE A 19 30.88 10.53 -12.75
N THR A 20 31.39 9.48 -12.13
CA THR A 20 30.57 8.27 -11.93
C THR A 20 30.78 7.74 -10.52
N ALA A 21 30.28 8.47 -9.53
CA ALA A 21 29.78 7.79 -8.33
C ALA A 21 28.58 6.98 -8.82
N ALA A 22 28.80 5.68 -9.05
CA ALA A 22 27.72 4.75 -9.30
C ALA A 22 26.76 4.85 -8.10
N MET A 23 25.67 5.57 -8.30
CA MET A 23 24.45 5.40 -7.53
C MET A 23 24.15 3.91 -7.58
N PHE A 24 24.41 3.21 -6.49
CA PHE A 24 23.61 2.04 -6.22
C PHE A 24 22.20 2.58 -6.07
N PRO A 25 21.26 2.29 -6.99
CA PRO A 25 19.86 2.58 -6.71
C PRO A 25 19.55 1.88 -5.38
N PRO A 26 18.85 2.54 -4.44
CA PRO A 26 18.45 1.88 -3.21
C PRO A 26 17.74 0.59 -3.58
N SER A 27 18.16 -0.51 -2.97
CA SER A 27 17.60 -1.83 -3.17
C SER A 27 16.08 -1.73 -3.07
N VAL A 28 15.40 -1.81 -4.22
CA VAL A 28 13.94 -1.90 -4.24
C VAL A 28 13.60 -3.14 -3.42
N PRO A 29 12.82 -3.04 -2.33
CA PRO A 29 12.39 -4.22 -1.61
C PRO A 29 11.63 -5.12 -2.59
N SER A 30 12.24 -6.25 -2.97
CA SER A 30 11.66 -7.27 -3.87
C SER A 30 10.58 -8.11 -3.20
N ALA A 31 9.90 -7.57 -2.20
CA ALA A 31 8.65 -8.13 -1.72
C ALA A 31 7.54 -7.50 -2.57
N SER A 32 7.27 -8.09 -3.75
CA SER A 32 5.97 -7.87 -4.37
C SER A 32 4.91 -8.19 -3.31
N PRO A 33 4.00 -7.26 -2.97
CA PRO A 33 2.87 -7.60 -2.14
C PRO A 33 2.18 -8.83 -2.74
N LEU A 34 1.90 -9.83 -1.90
CA LEU A 34 1.05 -10.97 -2.27
C LEU A 34 -0.17 -10.40 -2.99
N PRO A 35 -0.54 -10.92 -4.18
CA PRO A 35 -1.59 -10.31 -4.96
C PRO A 35 -2.88 -10.26 -4.15
N PHE A 36 -3.42 -9.07 -4.03
CA PHE A 36 -4.76 -8.82 -3.53
C PHE A 36 -5.74 -9.54 -4.46
N ILE A 37 -6.10 -10.78 -4.12
CA ILE A 37 -7.09 -11.54 -4.89
C ILE A 37 -8.45 -10.98 -4.56
N LEU A 38 -8.95 -10.11 -5.42
CA LEU A 38 -10.33 -9.64 -5.42
C LEU A 38 -11.22 -10.63 -6.18
N GLY A 39 -12.16 -11.22 -5.47
CA GLY A 39 -13.36 -11.79 -6.09
C GLY A 39 -14.55 -10.91 -5.75
N VAL A 40 -15.43 -10.63 -6.71
CA VAL A 40 -16.70 -9.94 -6.47
C VAL A 40 -17.84 -10.93 -6.57
N GLU A 41 -18.75 -10.88 -5.61
CA GLU A 41 -19.97 -11.67 -5.61
C GLU A 41 -21.17 -10.74 -5.41
N ARG A 42 -22.14 -10.77 -6.34
CA ARG A 42 -23.39 -10.03 -6.17
C ARG A 42 -24.27 -10.80 -5.19
N ILE A 43 -24.56 -10.21 -4.03
CA ILE A 43 -25.42 -10.82 -3.00
C ILE A 43 -26.89 -10.49 -3.28
N SER A 44 -27.17 -9.28 -3.76
CA SER A 44 -28.52 -8.82 -4.08
C SER A 44 -28.50 -7.76 -5.20
N PRO A 45 -29.68 -7.24 -5.61
CA PRO A 45 -29.72 -6.17 -6.59
C PRO A 45 -28.95 -4.91 -6.19
N VAL A 46 -28.81 -4.67 -4.88
CA VAL A 46 -28.21 -3.48 -4.28
C VAL A 46 -27.01 -3.78 -3.38
N ALA A 47 -26.63 -5.05 -3.20
CA ALA A 47 -25.55 -5.44 -2.30
C ALA A 47 -24.58 -6.39 -2.98
N TRP A 48 -23.30 -6.21 -2.69
CA TRP A 48 -22.21 -7.04 -3.22
C TRP A 48 -21.17 -7.29 -2.14
N ALA A 49 -20.35 -8.32 -2.37
CA ALA A 49 -19.24 -8.65 -1.52
C ALA A 49 -17.93 -8.78 -2.27
N LEU A 50 -16.86 -8.50 -1.53
CA LEU A 50 -15.49 -8.74 -1.92
C LEU A 50 -14.88 -9.86 -1.10
N LEU A 51 -14.17 -10.76 -1.77
CA LEU A 51 -13.18 -11.61 -1.13
C LEU A 51 -11.85 -10.89 -1.17
N VAL A 52 -11.22 -10.77 -0.01
CA VAL A 52 -9.97 -10.05 0.18
C VAL A 52 -8.95 -10.94 0.87
N GLY A 53 -7.76 -11.04 0.28
CA GLY A 53 -6.64 -11.80 0.82
C GLY A 53 -5.81 -10.96 1.79
N CYS A 54 -6.04 -11.10 3.09
CA CYS A 54 -5.33 -10.33 4.12
C CYS A 54 -4.89 -11.19 5.30
N HIS A 55 -3.64 -10.99 5.73
CA HIS A 55 -3.09 -11.74 6.85
C HIS A 55 -3.76 -11.41 8.20
N TYR A 56 -4.35 -10.23 8.31
CA TYR A 56 -5.05 -9.71 9.50
C TYR A 56 -6.47 -9.26 9.16
N SER A 57 -7.29 -9.02 10.19
CA SER A 57 -8.66 -8.53 10.03
C SER A 57 -8.65 -7.12 9.42
N PRO A 58 -9.27 -6.93 8.24
CA PRO A 58 -9.06 -5.74 7.44
C PRO A 58 -10.10 -4.66 7.78
N HIS A 59 -9.88 -3.96 8.90
CA HIS A 59 -10.77 -2.89 9.37
C HIS A 59 -10.63 -1.59 8.56
N ASP A 60 -9.63 -1.52 7.71
CA ASP A 60 -9.25 -0.38 6.87
C ASP A 60 -9.86 -0.44 5.47
N ILE A 61 -10.73 -1.42 5.18
CA ILE A 61 -11.26 -1.58 3.81
C ILE A 61 -12.15 -0.40 3.45
N ARG A 62 -11.82 0.23 2.33
CA ARG A 62 -12.67 1.24 1.69
C ARG A 62 -12.73 1.00 0.19
N VAL A 63 -13.87 1.36 -0.39
CA VAL A 63 -14.11 1.29 -1.84
C VAL A 63 -14.36 2.70 -2.34
N TRP A 64 -13.51 3.14 -3.27
CA TRP A 64 -13.66 4.41 -3.96
C TRP A 64 -14.28 4.17 -5.32
N THR A 65 -15.32 4.94 -5.62
CA THR A 65 -15.86 5.05 -6.97
C THR A 65 -15.57 6.45 -7.48
N GLU A 66 -15.44 6.64 -8.79
CA GLU A 66 -15.20 7.98 -9.36
C GLU A 66 -16.33 8.97 -9.05
N THR A 67 -17.53 8.47 -8.79
CA THR A 67 -18.77 9.25 -8.71
C THR A 67 -19.36 9.33 -7.31
N SER A 68 -18.73 8.75 -6.27
CA SER A 68 -19.33 8.70 -4.93
C SER A 68 -18.28 8.72 -3.83
N PRO A 69 -18.63 9.22 -2.62
CA PRO A 69 -17.74 9.19 -1.47
C PRO A 69 -17.33 7.74 -1.13
N PRO A 70 -16.17 7.55 -0.46
CA PRO A 70 -15.66 6.24 -0.12
C PRO A 70 -16.69 5.42 0.67
N GLN A 71 -16.98 4.22 0.19
CA GLN A 71 -17.92 3.32 0.86
C GLN A 71 -17.19 2.48 1.90
N HIS A 72 -17.80 2.39 3.07
CA HIS A 72 -17.38 1.51 4.14
C HIS A 72 -18.08 0.16 4.06
N PRO A 73 -17.40 -0.92 4.46
CA PRO A 73 -18.02 -2.22 4.53
C PRO A 73 -19.09 -2.23 5.63
N HIS A 74 -20.24 -2.78 5.29
CA HIS A 74 -21.31 -3.02 6.25
C HIS A 74 -20.97 -4.16 7.20
N THR A 75 -20.36 -5.22 6.66
CA THR A 75 -19.99 -6.42 7.40
C THR A 75 -18.66 -6.97 6.90
N ILE A 76 -17.81 -7.42 7.82
CA ILE A 76 -16.57 -8.15 7.52
C ILE A 76 -16.67 -9.52 8.20
N THR A 77 -16.46 -10.59 7.43
CA THR A 77 -16.55 -11.97 7.93
C THR A 77 -15.33 -12.76 7.48
N ALA A 78 -14.73 -13.52 8.39
CA ALA A 78 -13.65 -14.45 8.02
C ALA A 78 -14.24 -15.57 7.14
N SER A 79 -13.67 -15.76 5.94
CA SER A 79 -14.08 -16.81 4.98
C SER A 79 -13.07 -17.96 4.90
N GLY A 80 -11.87 -17.81 5.48
CA GLY A 80 -10.82 -18.82 5.51
C GLY A 80 -9.50 -18.24 6.02
N HIS A 81 -8.43 -19.04 5.98
CA HIS A 81 -7.09 -18.56 6.33
C HIS A 81 -6.69 -17.38 5.44
N HIS A 82 -6.50 -16.22 6.07
CA HIS A 82 -6.16 -14.96 5.42
C HIS A 82 -7.15 -14.52 4.33
N ARG A 83 -8.40 -14.98 4.41
CA ARG A 83 -9.45 -14.63 3.44
C ARG A 83 -10.63 -14.03 4.17
N TRP A 84 -11.02 -12.84 3.76
CA TRP A 84 -12.11 -12.08 4.35
C TRP A 84 -13.18 -11.83 3.31
N ARG A 85 -14.43 -12.02 3.68
CA ARG A 85 -15.59 -11.59 2.90
C ARG A 85 -16.07 -10.27 3.46
N VAL A 86 -16.25 -9.30 2.59
CA VAL A 86 -16.54 -7.91 2.94
C VAL A 86 -17.78 -7.49 2.19
N GLN A 87 -18.83 -7.09 2.88
CA GLN A 87 -20.15 -6.83 2.30
C GLN A 87 -20.46 -5.34 2.25
N PHE A 88 -21.02 -4.87 1.14
CA PHE A 88 -21.44 -3.48 0.90
C PHE A 88 -22.92 -3.44 0.51
N THR A 89 -23.59 -2.35 0.85
CA THR A 89 -25.04 -2.14 0.61
C THR A 89 -25.34 -1.23 -0.60
N GLY A 90 -24.31 -0.87 -1.37
CA GLY A 90 -24.44 -0.05 -2.59
C GLY A 90 -24.46 -0.88 -3.88
N SER A 91 -24.93 -0.32 -4.99
CA SER A 91 -24.89 -0.99 -6.31
C SER A 91 -23.46 -1.28 -6.76
N LEU A 92 -23.29 -2.30 -7.61
CA LEU A 92 -21.99 -2.64 -8.19
C LEU A 92 -21.48 -1.49 -9.07
N PRO A 93 -20.31 -0.92 -8.77
CA PRO A 93 -19.70 0.09 -9.62
C PRO A 93 -19.08 -0.55 -10.87
N ALA A 94 -19.10 0.17 -12.00
CA ALA A 94 -18.46 -0.28 -13.25
C ALA A 94 -16.94 -0.40 -13.09
N SER A 95 -16.35 0.54 -12.35
CA SER A 95 -14.98 0.50 -11.88
C SER A 95 -14.90 1.08 -10.46
N ALA A 96 -14.08 0.48 -9.62
CA ALA A 96 -13.81 1.00 -8.28
C ALA A 96 -12.38 0.69 -7.88
N THR A 97 -11.78 1.55 -7.07
CA THR A 97 -10.50 1.22 -6.42
C THR A 97 -10.82 0.74 -5.02
N VAL A 98 -10.41 -0.49 -4.71
CA VAL A 98 -10.53 -1.07 -3.38
C VAL A 98 -9.19 -0.90 -2.70
N TYR A 99 -9.20 -0.33 -1.50
CA TYR A 99 -8.02 -0.37 -0.63
C TYR A 99 -8.34 -1.19 0.59
N GLY A 100 -7.36 -1.95 1.02
CA GLY A 100 -7.44 -2.77 2.21
C GLY A 100 -6.09 -3.43 2.45
N CYS A 101 -5.74 -3.58 3.71
CA CYS A 101 -4.54 -4.30 4.11
C CYS A 101 -3.26 -3.62 3.61
N GLY A 102 -3.28 -2.29 3.58
CA GLY A 102 -2.19 -1.47 3.06
C GLY A 102 -1.94 -1.62 1.56
N GLN A 103 -2.86 -2.23 0.81
CA GLN A 103 -2.77 -2.41 -0.63
C GLN A 103 -3.97 -1.78 -1.34
N GLN A 104 -3.79 -1.46 -2.62
CA GLN A 104 -4.84 -1.00 -3.50
C GLN A 104 -5.00 -1.95 -4.68
N ALA A 105 -6.23 -2.12 -5.14
CA ALA A 105 -6.50 -2.85 -6.37
C ALA A 105 -7.70 -2.26 -7.09
N VAL A 106 -7.60 -2.21 -8.41
CA VAL A 106 -8.68 -1.73 -9.27
C VAL A 106 -9.61 -2.90 -9.57
N LEU A 107 -10.86 -2.71 -9.22
CA LEU A 107 -11.96 -3.56 -9.60
C LEU A 107 -12.61 -3.01 -10.87
N ILE A 108 -12.74 -3.87 -11.89
CA ILE A 108 -13.52 -3.58 -13.09
C ILE A 108 -14.59 -4.64 -13.18
N VAL A 109 -15.85 -4.23 -13.09
CA VAL A 109 -16.99 -5.15 -13.24
C VAL A 109 -17.38 -5.13 -14.71
N ALA A 110 -17.15 -6.25 -15.40
CA ALA A 110 -17.64 -6.41 -16.76
C ALA A 110 -19.18 -6.30 -16.75
N ALA A 111 -19.72 -5.28 -17.41
CA ALA A 111 -21.16 -5.16 -17.61
C ALA A 111 -21.63 -6.37 -18.44
N GLU A 112 -22.74 -6.99 -18.04
CA GLU A 112 -23.43 -7.99 -18.86
C GLU A 112 -23.83 -7.31 -20.18
N SER A 113 -23.05 -7.51 -21.23
CA SER A 113 -23.45 -7.12 -22.58
C SER A 113 -24.70 -7.93 -22.93
N SER A 114 -25.82 -7.26 -23.19
CA SER A 114 -27.05 -7.91 -23.59
C SER A 114 -26.82 -8.72 -24.87
N LEU A 115 -26.73 -10.03 -24.71
CA LEU A 115 -26.61 -11.00 -25.78
C LEU A 115 -27.97 -11.17 -26.45
N TRP A 116 -28.39 -10.19 -27.26
CA TRP A 116 -29.52 -10.37 -28.17
C TRP A 116 -29.22 -10.11 -29.65
N LEU A 117 -27.99 -9.73 -30.03
CA LEU A 117 -27.68 -9.42 -31.45
C LEU A 117 -26.45 -10.11 -32.06
N SER A 118 -25.77 -11.03 -31.37
CA SER A 118 -24.54 -11.67 -31.90
C SER A 118 -24.66 -13.18 -32.17
N GLY A 119 -25.87 -13.67 -32.45
CA GLY A 119 -26.11 -15.08 -32.84
C GLY A 119 -25.53 -15.49 -34.20
N LEU A 120 -24.98 -14.57 -35.00
CA LEU A 120 -24.53 -14.85 -36.37
C LEU A 120 -23.01 -14.72 -36.59
N VAL A 121 -22.22 -14.21 -35.64
CA VAL A 121 -20.76 -13.98 -35.85
C VAL A 121 -19.88 -15.07 -35.22
N ILE A 122 -20.40 -15.87 -34.28
CA ILE A 122 -19.59 -16.84 -33.53
C ILE A 122 -19.25 -18.10 -34.36
N VAL A 123 -19.96 -18.39 -35.45
CA VAL A 123 -19.69 -19.61 -36.24
C VAL A 123 -18.44 -19.47 -37.12
N VAL A 124 -18.02 -18.26 -37.50
CA VAL A 124 -16.88 -18.07 -38.41
C VAL A 124 -15.55 -17.82 -37.67
N GLY A 125 -15.58 -17.37 -36.41
CA GLY A 125 -14.37 -17.02 -35.65
C GLY A 125 -13.62 -18.20 -35.01
N ILE A 126 -14.28 -19.35 -34.79
CA ILE A 126 -13.72 -20.47 -34.02
C ILE A 126 -12.72 -21.32 -34.84
N THR A 127 -12.71 -21.20 -36.17
CA THR A 127 -11.80 -22.01 -37.01
C THR A 127 -10.38 -21.45 -37.12
N VAL A 128 -10.15 -20.16 -36.82
CA VAL A 128 -8.84 -19.52 -37.06
C VAL A 128 -7.97 -19.40 -35.79
N THR A 129 -8.54 -19.28 -34.60
CA THR A 129 -7.78 -19.17 -33.33
C THR A 129 -7.46 -20.50 -32.65
N GLY A 130 -7.96 -21.63 -33.17
CA GLY A 130 -7.67 -22.97 -32.64
C GLY A 130 -6.23 -23.46 -32.90
N LEU A 131 -5.54 -22.92 -33.91
CA LEU A 131 -4.21 -23.41 -34.29
C LEU A 131 -3.01 -22.62 -33.71
N LEU A 132 -3.23 -21.44 -33.11
CA LEU A 132 -2.12 -20.59 -32.61
C LEU A 132 -1.89 -20.69 -31.09
N GLY A 133 -2.81 -21.27 -30.32
CA GLY A 133 -2.75 -21.34 -28.86
C GLY A 133 -1.87 -22.46 -28.27
N LEU A 134 -1.48 -23.46 -29.07
CA LEU A 134 -0.78 -24.65 -28.54
C LEU A 134 0.74 -24.47 -28.31
N ARG A 135 1.33 -23.31 -28.62
CA ARG A 135 2.80 -23.11 -28.53
C ARG A 135 3.31 -22.28 -27.35
N LEU A 136 2.46 -21.80 -26.44
CA LEU A 136 2.89 -20.97 -25.29
C LEU A 136 2.89 -21.70 -23.93
N LEU A 137 2.54 -22.99 -23.87
CA LEU A 137 2.47 -23.77 -22.62
C LEU A 137 3.76 -24.51 -22.22
N ARG A 138 4.94 -23.96 -22.52
CA ARG A 138 6.21 -24.49 -21.98
C ARG A 138 7.19 -23.37 -21.65
N MET A 139 6.98 -22.71 -20.51
CA MET A 139 8.08 -22.12 -19.75
C MET A 139 8.10 -22.73 -18.34
N PRO A 140 9.27 -23.14 -17.83
CA PRO A 140 9.39 -23.76 -16.52
C PRO A 140 9.14 -22.70 -15.44
N ARG A 141 8.17 -22.98 -14.58
CA ARG A 141 7.82 -22.18 -13.41
C ARG A 141 9.01 -22.21 -12.44
N ALA A 142 9.73 -21.10 -12.30
CA ALA A 142 10.72 -20.97 -11.25
C ALA A 142 10.02 -21.17 -9.90
N ALA A 143 10.44 -22.17 -9.13
CA ALA A 143 9.93 -22.42 -7.80
C ALA A 143 10.20 -21.18 -6.93
N SER A 144 9.13 -20.51 -6.49
CA SER A 144 9.24 -19.39 -5.56
C SER A 144 9.75 -19.93 -4.24
N ARG A 145 11.02 -19.66 -3.92
CA ARG A 145 11.60 -19.93 -2.61
C ARG A 145 10.95 -18.97 -1.61
N GLN A 146 10.02 -19.51 -0.85
CA GLN A 146 9.30 -18.85 0.24
C GLN A 146 10.31 -18.22 1.22
N PRO A 147 10.28 -16.90 1.50
CA PRO A 147 11.05 -16.33 2.59
C PRO A 147 10.46 -16.84 3.91
N SER A 148 11.29 -17.41 4.79
CA SER A 148 10.89 -17.67 6.18
C SER A 148 10.56 -16.36 6.85
N VAL A 149 9.27 -16.08 7.02
CA VAL A 149 8.79 -15.01 7.91
C VAL A 149 9.05 -15.49 9.33
N VAL A 150 10.02 -14.86 10.00
CA VAL A 150 10.19 -15.00 11.45
C VAL A 150 8.99 -14.28 12.09
N PRO A 151 8.21 -14.93 12.97
CA PRO A 151 7.09 -14.28 13.64
C PRO A 151 7.63 -13.21 14.59
N THR A 152 7.39 -11.93 14.27
CA THR A 152 7.64 -10.81 15.18
C THR A 152 6.68 -10.89 16.35
N THR A 153 7.21 -10.98 17.56
CA THR A 153 6.46 -11.19 18.82
C THR A 153 6.07 -9.89 19.51
N ALA A 154 6.25 -8.73 18.89
CA ALA A 154 5.83 -7.44 19.44
C ALA A 154 4.72 -6.81 18.60
N ARG A 155 3.59 -6.49 19.23
CA ARG A 155 2.48 -5.74 18.61
C ARG A 155 2.43 -4.34 19.19
N TRP A 156 2.40 -3.34 18.33
CA TRP A 156 2.15 -1.95 18.69
C TRP A 156 0.67 -1.62 18.52
N GLN A 157 0.20 -0.63 19.24
CA GLN A 157 -1.14 -0.08 19.14
C GLN A 157 -1.05 1.42 18.88
N ALA A 158 -1.55 1.86 17.74
CA ALA A 158 -1.72 3.28 17.42
C ALA A 158 -3.14 3.72 17.77
N GLN A 159 -3.26 4.68 18.68
CA GLN A 159 -4.49 5.41 18.96
C GLN A 159 -4.44 6.71 18.17
N ILE A 160 -5.39 6.90 17.25
CA ILE A 160 -5.45 8.04 16.35
C ILE A 160 -6.74 8.79 16.64
N CYS A 161 -6.65 10.09 16.82
CA CYS A 161 -7.78 10.99 16.96
C CYS A 161 -7.67 12.06 15.87
N ASP A 162 -8.55 11.98 14.87
CA ASP A 162 -8.63 12.92 13.76
C ASP A 162 -10.08 13.40 13.55
N GLU A 163 -10.39 14.03 12.41
CA GLU A 163 -11.74 14.57 12.15
C GLU A 163 -12.82 13.47 12.00
N GLU A 164 -12.43 12.22 11.74
CA GLU A 164 -13.37 11.07 11.72
C GLU A 164 -13.66 10.53 13.13
N GLY A 165 -12.91 10.97 14.14
CA GLY A 165 -13.03 10.54 15.53
C GLY A 165 -11.84 9.72 16.03
N GLU A 166 -12.03 8.98 17.12
CA GLU A 166 -10.98 8.16 17.72
C GLU A 166 -11.02 6.72 17.19
N ARG A 167 -9.86 6.22 16.73
CA ARG A 167 -9.69 4.84 16.28
C ARG A 167 -8.38 4.24 16.77
N THR A 168 -8.40 2.93 16.97
CA THR A 168 -7.23 2.18 17.46
C THR A 168 -6.84 1.10 16.46
N ILE A 169 -5.57 1.09 16.05
CA ILE A 169 -5.04 0.18 15.03
C ILE A 169 -3.88 -0.61 15.61
N THR A 170 -3.83 -1.92 15.36
CA THR A 170 -2.69 -2.75 15.76
C THR A 170 -1.64 -2.77 14.64
N LEU A 171 -0.39 -2.53 15.00
CA LEU A 171 0.74 -2.40 14.08
C LEU A 171 1.81 -3.45 14.40
N ALA A 172 2.45 -3.97 13.36
CA ALA A 172 3.65 -4.79 13.49
C ALA A 172 4.89 -3.89 13.56
N ALA A 173 6.01 -4.44 14.05
CA ALA A 173 7.31 -3.76 13.93
C ALA A 173 7.68 -3.64 12.45
N SER A 174 7.65 -2.41 11.92
CA SER A 174 7.98 -2.09 10.55
C SER A 174 8.16 -0.57 10.38
N LEU A 175 8.52 -0.18 9.17
CA LEU A 175 8.56 1.21 8.74
C LEU A 175 7.23 1.57 8.07
N LEU A 176 6.52 2.54 8.64
CA LEU A 176 5.17 2.94 8.28
C LEU A 176 5.12 4.41 7.88
N THR A 177 4.24 4.77 6.96
CA THR A 177 4.01 6.17 6.56
C THR A 177 2.65 6.62 7.04
N VAL A 178 2.55 7.89 7.48
CA VAL A 178 1.31 8.51 7.92
C VAL A 178 1.05 9.81 7.16
N GLY A 179 -0.20 10.02 6.74
CA GLY A 179 -0.62 11.22 6.02
C GLY A 179 -2.01 11.08 5.41
N SER A 180 -2.40 12.04 4.58
CA SER A 180 -3.70 12.06 3.90
C SER A 180 -3.71 11.27 2.58
N ASP A 181 -2.55 10.88 2.06
CA ASP A 181 -2.43 10.04 0.86
C ASP A 181 -2.95 8.63 1.18
N PRO A 182 -3.89 8.07 0.38
CA PRO A 182 -4.35 6.70 0.56
C PRO A 182 -3.25 5.65 0.36
N ALA A 183 -2.10 6.02 -0.23
CA ALA A 183 -0.91 5.17 -0.29
C ALA A 183 -0.09 5.16 1.02
N CYS A 184 -0.54 5.85 2.08
CA CYS A 184 0.06 5.75 3.41
C CYS A 184 -0.43 4.52 4.18
N HIS A 185 0.42 3.99 5.04
CA HIS A 185 0.06 2.87 5.92
C HIS A 185 -0.97 3.29 6.97
N LEU A 186 -0.84 4.51 7.47
CA LEU A 186 -1.80 5.15 8.37
C LEU A 186 -2.38 6.36 7.65
N ILE A 187 -3.62 6.23 7.21
CA ILE A 187 -4.35 7.33 6.60
C ILE A 187 -4.97 8.14 7.73
N VAL A 188 -4.77 9.46 7.74
CA VAL A 188 -5.39 10.39 8.70
C VAL A 188 -6.04 11.54 7.95
N ILE A 189 -7.23 11.93 8.42
CA ILE A 189 -8.08 12.92 7.74
C ILE A 189 -8.12 14.19 8.59
N ALA A 190 -7.45 15.23 8.10
CA ALA A 190 -7.63 16.60 8.55
C ALA A 190 -7.06 17.59 7.53
N ALA A 191 -7.57 18.83 7.56
CA ALA A 191 -7.25 19.85 6.55
C ALA A 191 -5.76 20.24 6.49
N ASP A 192 -5.01 20.13 7.59
CA ASP A 192 -3.61 20.52 7.71
C ASP A 192 -2.62 19.35 7.56
N ILE A 193 -3.10 18.19 7.13
CA ILE A 193 -2.29 16.99 6.96
C ILE A 193 -1.77 16.85 5.53
N ALA A 194 -0.45 16.87 5.37
CA ALA A 194 0.21 16.55 4.11
C ALA A 194 -0.03 15.10 3.63
N PRO A 195 0.02 14.85 2.31
CA PRO A 195 -0.13 13.50 1.74
C PRO A 195 0.79 12.46 2.39
N ARG A 196 2.06 12.81 2.58
CA ARG A 196 3.05 12.04 3.35
C ARG A 196 3.59 12.95 4.46
N HIS A 197 2.93 12.91 5.59
CA HIS A 197 3.18 13.85 6.68
C HIS A 197 4.38 13.43 7.53
N ALA A 198 4.40 12.17 7.93
CA ALA A 198 5.46 11.62 8.76
C ALA A 198 5.71 10.15 8.45
N GLN A 199 6.80 9.64 8.99
CA GLN A 199 7.15 8.23 8.97
C GLN A 199 7.34 7.74 10.40
N ILE A 200 6.83 6.55 10.67
CA ILE A 200 6.97 5.87 11.97
C ILE A 200 7.88 4.67 11.75
N ILE A 201 8.88 4.53 12.61
CA ILE A 201 9.80 3.40 12.60
C ILE A 201 9.52 2.62 13.89
N LEU A 202 8.90 1.46 13.73
CA LEU A 202 8.57 0.56 14.84
C LEU A 202 9.55 -0.60 14.84
N SER A 203 10.25 -0.77 15.94
CA SER A 203 11.01 -1.97 16.28
C SER A 203 10.27 -2.77 17.35
N GLU A 204 10.78 -3.92 17.77
CA GLU A 204 10.13 -4.68 18.85
C GLU A 204 10.08 -3.92 20.18
N GLU A 205 11.03 -3.02 20.40
CA GLU A 205 11.22 -2.32 21.68
C GLU A 205 11.02 -0.80 21.59
N THR A 206 11.26 -0.20 20.43
CA THR A 206 11.30 1.25 20.25
C THR A 206 10.34 1.72 19.18
N ALA A 207 9.68 2.84 19.42
CA ALA A 207 8.99 3.61 18.39
C ALA A 207 9.74 4.92 18.14
N GLN A 208 9.92 5.26 16.88
CA GLN A 208 10.46 6.55 16.45
C GLN A 208 9.52 7.19 15.43
N ILE A 209 9.51 8.51 15.40
CA ILE A 209 8.81 9.29 14.39
C ILE A 209 9.77 10.23 13.67
N VAL A 210 9.55 10.40 12.38
CA VAL A 210 10.29 11.28 11.49
C VAL A 210 9.30 12.19 10.79
N ASP A 211 9.45 13.51 10.94
CA ASP A 211 8.74 14.49 10.13
C ASP A 211 9.29 14.47 8.69
N LEU A 212 8.43 14.27 7.69
CA LEU A 212 8.81 14.23 6.27
C LEU A 212 8.81 15.63 5.62
N ALA A 213 9.15 16.66 6.40
CA ALA A 213 9.04 18.07 6.03
C ALA A 213 7.60 18.48 5.73
N SER A 214 6.67 18.05 6.59
CA SER A 214 5.27 18.44 6.45
C SER A 214 5.10 19.96 6.67
N PRO A 215 4.20 20.63 5.93
CA PRO A 215 3.99 22.07 6.08
C PRO A 215 3.52 22.46 7.48
N ALA A 216 2.62 21.67 8.09
CA ALA A 216 2.09 21.90 9.43
C ALA A 216 3.03 21.38 10.55
N GLY A 217 4.01 20.55 10.22
CA GLY A 217 4.99 19.98 11.16
C GLY A 217 4.46 18.84 12.02
N VAL A 218 5.41 18.12 12.63
CA VAL A 218 5.13 17.12 13.67
C VAL A 218 5.56 17.67 15.03
N PHE A 219 4.80 17.38 16.08
CA PHE A 219 5.09 17.81 17.44
C PHE A 219 5.02 16.65 18.44
N SER A 220 5.82 16.70 19.49
CA SER A 220 5.81 15.68 20.55
C SER A 220 5.61 16.27 21.94
N GLY A 221 4.98 15.47 22.80
CA GLY A 221 4.89 15.74 24.23
C GLY A 221 3.83 16.79 24.61
N PRO A 222 3.71 17.10 25.91
CA PRO A 222 2.63 17.95 26.43
C PRO A 222 2.70 19.40 25.96
N VAL A 223 3.90 19.89 25.65
CA VAL A 223 4.14 21.26 25.19
C VAL A 223 4.12 21.41 23.67
N ARG A 224 3.78 20.33 22.93
CA ARG A 224 3.83 20.28 21.46
C ARG A 224 5.13 20.86 20.92
N GLN A 225 6.27 20.30 21.33
CA GLN A 225 7.54 20.73 20.79
C GLN A 225 7.66 20.28 19.34
N ARG A 226 7.90 21.24 18.42
CA ARG A 226 8.06 20.93 17.00
C ARG A 226 9.32 20.11 16.77
N LEU A 227 9.17 19.00 16.07
CA LEU A 227 10.29 18.15 15.66
C LEU A 227 11.04 18.76 14.49
N ARG A 228 12.32 18.42 14.38
CA ARG A 228 13.10 18.77 13.20
C ARG A 228 12.78 17.82 12.05
N PRO A 229 12.48 18.33 10.84
CA PRO A 229 12.31 17.49 9.67
C PRO A 229 13.49 16.52 9.46
N HIS A 230 13.16 15.33 8.96
CA HIS A 230 14.09 14.24 8.63
C HIS A 230 14.98 13.74 9.78
N THR A 231 14.68 14.15 11.02
CA THR A 231 15.40 13.70 12.20
C THR A 231 14.53 12.67 12.94
N PRO A 232 14.97 11.41 13.08
CA PRO A 232 14.25 10.43 13.88
C PRO A 232 14.25 10.81 15.35
N ILE A 233 13.06 10.83 15.95
CA ILE A 233 12.85 11.13 17.36
C ILE A 233 12.15 9.95 18.01
N HIS A 234 12.70 9.48 19.12
CA HIS A 234 12.06 8.44 19.93
C HIS A 234 10.76 8.98 20.51
N VAL A 235 9.69 8.22 20.29
CA VAL A 235 8.36 8.51 20.81
C VAL A 235 8.00 7.41 21.78
N ALA A 236 7.93 7.79 23.05
CA ALA A 236 7.51 6.91 24.14
C ALA A 236 5.96 6.89 24.22
N HIS A 237 5.41 6.87 25.43
CA HIS A 237 3.96 6.92 25.69
C HIS A 237 3.35 8.33 25.53
N ASP A 238 4.14 9.27 24.99
CA ASP A 238 3.75 10.66 24.81
C ASP A 238 2.81 10.82 23.62
N ASP A 239 1.96 11.84 23.71
CA ASP A 239 1.12 12.25 22.59
C ASP A 239 1.99 12.89 21.51
N ILE A 240 1.76 12.43 20.28
CA ILE A 240 2.33 12.96 19.05
C ILE A 240 1.23 13.74 18.35
N TRP A 241 1.56 14.93 17.85
CA TRP A 241 0.65 15.73 17.06
C TRP A 241 1.16 15.83 15.62
N LEU A 242 0.31 15.46 14.67
CA LEU A 242 0.54 15.70 13.25
C LEU A 242 -0.26 16.95 12.88
N GLY A 243 0.44 18.03 12.51
CA GLY A 243 -0.16 19.35 12.44
C GLY A 243 -0.77 19.80 13.78
N ALA A 244 -1.86 20.57 13.70
CA ALA A 244 -2.61 21.09 14.83
C ALA A 244 -3.74 20.16 15.29
N THR A 245 -4.21 19.27 14.41
CA THR A 245 -5.51 18.59 14.52
C THR A 245 -5.41 17.12 14.90
N VAL A 246 -4.45 16.38 14.34
CA VAL A 246 -4.39 14.92 14.50
C VAL A 246 -3.49 14.56 15.67
N ARG A 247 -4.06 13.81 16.62
CA ARG A 247 -3.32 13.23 17.75
C ARG A 247 -3.07 11.75 17.50
N LEU A 248 -1.82 11.33 17.71
CA LEU A 248 -1.36 9.96 17.61
C LEU A 248 -0.68 9.56 18.92
N ARG A 249 -1.03 8.40 19.46
CA ARG A 249 -0.33 7.77 20.57
C ARG A 249 0.06 6.35 20.20
N LEU A 250 1.31 5.97 20.48
CA LEU A 250 1.85 4.64 20.21
C LEU A 250 2.07 3.90 21.52
N ASN A 251 1.33 2.81 21.73
CA ASN A 251 1.45 1.97 22.91
C ASN A 251 2.00 0.61 22.51
N ARG A 252 2.94 0.07 23.29
CA ARG A 252 3.40 -1.29 23.11
C ARG A 252 2.41 -2.24 23.79
N ILE A 253 1.95 -3.26 23.07
CA ILE A 253 1.16 -4.35 23.66
C ILE A 253 2.15 -5.46 24.05
N PRO A 254 2.32 -5.77 25.36
CA PRO A 254 3.09 -6.92 25.77
C PRO A 254 2.41 -8.19 25.24
N VAL A 255 3.18 -9.05 24.57
CA VAL A 255 2.70 -10.39 24.23
C VAL A 255 2.79 -11.22 25.49
N GLU A 256 1.65 -11.63 26.03
CA GLU A 256 1.59 -12.63 27.09
C GLU A 256 2.30 -13.89 26.60
N THR A 257 3.49 -14.14 27.14
CA THR A 257 4.12 -15.46 27.05
C THR A 257 3.22 -16.46 27.77
N PRO A 258 2.86 -17.58 27.11
CA PRO A 258 2.08 -18.64 27.73
C PRO A 258 2.80 -19.31 28.90
#